data_AF-A0A972TVR3-F1
#
_entry.id   AF-A0A972TVR3-F1
#
_cell.length_a   1.000
_cell.length_b   1.000
_cell.length_c   1.000
_cell.angle_alpha   90.00
_cell.angle_beta   90.00
_cell.angle_gamma   90.00
#
_symmetry.space_group_name_H-M   'P 1'
#
loop_
_entity.id
_entity.type
_entity.pdbx_description
1 polymer ?
#
loop_
_entity_poly.entity_id
_entity_poly.type
_entity_poly.pdbx_seq_one_letter_code
_entity_poly.pdbx_strand_id
1 'polypeptide(L)'
;MKNIFNKKISLSWLWVILCSISIFLTVPVARKIQKFVYNNWGSEVFGYLVLGVLAIGSFGLLYSLIFKLKIRSLSRYIWLFIIAGLYIYFTLKLWKIPEEAVHFVEYGLLGFFLFKALSHHVRDKSIYITATFFALLIGTFDETLQWITPQRYWDFRDAGLNALSGGLFQLAVCKVVVPKIISEKINTKSFRIFTSVFASCLIILGLCVSNTPDRVYRYTKKIPLLSFLQKEEAMSEFGYKHKDPEIGVFYSRLSLKSLQKTDNLTGEQYSQILNESIDKDYEQFIREYSPTTEPFMHELRVHIFRRDTYFKKGKSTLNLNDKKESYFIAYKENLILEKYFKNSIGKSVYLWDEDDRQESEELIDKNETYESPVSANLFTSFSEKTVWTVIFSTIFFLVLVNLILPYIEKRRRLPRRCAPRNDS
;
A
#
# COMPACT_ATOMS: atom_id res chain seq x y z
N MET A 1 -19.03 39.72 -11.82
CA MET A 1 -19.38 38.28 -11.68
C MET A 1 -18.20 37.32 -11.91
N LYS A 2 -17.41 37.46 -13.00
CA LYS A 2 -16.25 36.58 -13.29
C LYS A 2 -15.21 36.53 -12.15
N ASN A 3 -14.88 37.68 -11.53
CA ASN A 3 -13.95 37.73 -10.38
C ASN A 3 -14.48 37.00 -9.13
N ILE A 4 -15.78 37.07 -8.85
CA ILE A 4 -16.39 36.38 -7.69
C ILE A 4 -16.39 34.87 -7.91
N PHE A 5 -16.68 34.42 -9.14
CA PHE A 5 -16.65 33.01 -9.52
C PHE A 5 -15.23 32.44 -9.43
N ASN A 6 -14.24 33.16 -9.97
CA ASN A 6 -12.83 32.77 -9.87
C ASN A 6 -12.38 32.71 -8.40
N LYS A 7 -12.80 33.66 -7.55
CA LYS A 7 -12.50 33.65 -6.11
C LYS A 7 -13.05 32.40 -5.41
N LYS A 8 -14.26 31.96 -5.74
CA LYS A 8 -14.85 30.73 -5.18
C LYS A 8 -14.13 29.45 -5.63
N ILE A 9 -13.68 29.41 -6.88
CA ILE A 9 -12.87 28.30 -7.40
C ILE A 9 -11.53 28.24 -6.66
N SER A 10 -10.79 29.36 -6.63
CA SER A 10 -9.49 29.45 -5.95
C SER A 10 -9.61 29.10 -4.48
N LEU A 11 -10.65 29.57 -3.78
CA LEU A 11 -10.89 29.22 -2.39
C LEU A 11 -11.16 27.72 -2.19
N SER A 12 -11.88 27.07 -3.11
CA SER A 12 -12.16 25.63 -3.00
C SER A 12 -10.88 24.79 -3.17
N TRP A 13 -10.02 25.17 -4.10
CA TRP A 13 -8.70 24.53 -4.27
C TRP A 13 -7.73 24.87 -3.14
N LEU A 14 -7.81 26.07 -2.57
CA LEU A 14 -7.02 26.42 -1.39
C LEU A 14 -7.31 25.47 -0.23
N TRP A 15 -8.57 25.10 0.01
CA TRP A 15 -8.90 24.12 1.04
C TRP A 15 -8.35 22.73 0.76
N VAL A 16 -8.33 22.29 -0.51
CA VAL A 16 -7.65 21.04 -0.90
C VAL A 16 -6.16 21.12 -0.54
N ILE A 17 -5.50 22.20 -0.96
CA ILE A 17 -4.06 22.42 -0.71
C ILE A 17 -3.77 22.47 0.80
N LEU A 18 -4.54 23.22 1.58
CA LEU A 18 -4.35 23.32 3.03
C LEU A 18 -4.56 21.96 3.73
N CYS A 19 -5.58 21.20 3.30
CA CYS A 19 -5.83 19.86 3.82
C CYS A 19 -4.67 18.91 3.49
N SER A 20 -4.20 18.90 2.24
CA SER A 20 -3.05 18.08 1.82
C SER A 20 -1.75 18.48 2.52
N ILE A 21 -1.48 19.78 2.66
CA ILE A 21 -0.30 20.26 3.40
C ILE A 21 -0.40 19.85 4.87
N SER A 22 -1.58 19.92 5.49
CA SER A 22 -1.77 19.45 6.87
C SER A 22 -1.38 17.97 7.01
N ILE A 23 -1.84 17.12 6.09
CA ILE A 23 -1.49 15.69 6.04
C ILE A 23 0.02 15.52 5.85
N PHE A 24 0.65 16.24 4.92
CA PHE A 24 2.09 16.09 4.68
C PHE A 24 2.95 16.59 5.86
N LEU A 25 2.50 17.61 6.58
CA LEU A 25 3.20 18.16 7.73
C LEU A 25 3.09 17.28 8.98
N THR A 26 2.09 16.40 9.08
CA THR A 26 2.00 15.44 10.20
C THR A 26 3.07 14.35 10.06
N VAL A 27 3.45 13.93 8.86
CA VAL A 27 4.45 12.86 8.60
C VAL A 27 5.72 12.96 9.48
N PRO A 28 6.47 14.07 9.49
CA PRO A 28 7.71 14.16 10.28
C PRO A 28 7.48 14.26 11.80
N VAL A 29 6.30 14.72 12.24
CA VAL A 29 6.01 14.99 13.66
C VAL A 29 5.19 13.84 14.29
N ALA A 30 4.54 13.02 13.48
CA ALA A 30 3.58 12.00 13.91
C ALA A 30 4.16 11.03 14.96
N ARG A 31 5.42 10.60 14.82
CA ARG A 31 6.06 9.73 15.82
C ARG A 31 6.24 10.39 17.18
N LYS A 32 6.53 11.69 17.21
CA LYS A 32 6.67 12.44 18.47
C LYS A 32 5.32 12.58 19.15
N ILE A 33 4.28 12.89 18.38
CA ILE A 33 2.90 12.96 18.87
C ILE A 33 2.44 11.59 19.38
N GLN A 34 2.72 10.52 18.64
CA GLN A 34 2.38 9.15 19.01
C GLN A 34 3.04 8.74 20.33
N LYS A 35 4.36 8.89 20.45
CA LYS A 35 5.09 8.58 21.70
C LYS A 35 4.55 9.39 22.87
N PHE A 36 4.24 10.67 22.66
CA PHE A 36 3.66 11.51 23.68
C PHE A 36 2.28 11.01 24.13
N VAL A 37 1.35 10.75 23.20
CA VAL A 37 0.00 10.27 23.54
C VAL A 37 0.06 8.89 24.17
N TYR A 38 0.87 7.98 23.63
CA TYR A 38 1.04 6.63 24.16
C TYR A 38 1.50 6.66 25.63
N ASN A 39 2.51 7.47 25.95
CA ASN A 39 3.07 7.55 27.29
C ASN A 39 2.12 8.21 28.31
N ASN A 40 1.22 9.08 27.89
CA ASN A 40 0.34 9.83 28.80
C ASN A 40 -1.07 9.24 28.93
N TRP A 41 -1.62 8.71 27.84
CA TRP A 41 -3.04 8.33 27.78
C TRP A 41 -3.31 6.99 27.09
N GLY A 42 -2.28 6.30 26.61
CA GLY A 42 -2.41 5.04 25.87
C GLY A 42 -2.77 5.22 24.38
N SER A 43 -2.53 4.19 23.58
CA SER A 43 -2.75 4.22 22.12
C SER A 43 -4.23 4.29 21.71
N GLU A 44 -5.14 3.83 22.56
CA GLU A 44 -6.57 3.71 22.24
C GLU A 44 -7.27 5.07 22.06
N VAL A 45 -6.73 6.13 22.65
CA VAL A 45 -7.29 7.48 22.59
C VAL A 45 -7.49 7.95 21.16
N PHE A 46 -6.54 7.68 20.27
CA PHE A 46 -6.66 8.03 18.86
C PHE A 46 -7.86 7.34 18.20
N GLY A 47 -8.06 6.04 18.49
CA GLY A 47 -9.21 5.28 17.98
C GLY A 47 -10.53 5.87 18.47
N TYR A 48 -10.62 6.21 19.76
CA TYR A 48 -11.81 6.87 20.32
C TYR A 48 -12.07 8.26 19.75
N LEU A 49 -11.01 9.07 19.54
CA LEU A 49 -11.13 10.38 18.89
C LEU A 49 -11.68 10.25 17.47
N VAL A 50 -11.14 9.31 16.69
CA VAL A 50 -11.60 9.01 15.33
C VAL A 50 -13.07 8.58 15.33
N LEU A 51 -13.45 7.64 16.20
CA LEU A 51 -14.84 7.21 16.33
C LEU A 51 -15.77 8.36 16.75
N GLY A 52 -15.32 9.23 17.65
CA GLY A 52 -16.05 10.43 18.06
C GLY A 52 -16.30 11.39 16.90
N VAL A 53 -15.28 11.69 16.10
CA VAL A 53 -15.41 12.54 14.90
C VAL A 53 -16.38 11.91 13.89
N LEU A 54 -16.27 10.59 13.65
CA LEU A 54 -17.17 9.86 12.75
C LEU A 54 -18.62 9.87 13.25
N ALA A 55 -18.84 9.71 14.55
CA ALA A 55 -20.15 9.77 15.17
C ALA A 55 -20.76 11.16 15.00
N ILE A 56 -20.02 12.22 15.36
CA ILE A 56 -20.47 13.61 15.22
C ILE A 56 -20.82 13.93 13.76
N GLY A 57 -19.95 13.55 12.81
CA GLY A 57 -20.19 13.74 11.38
C GLY A 57 -21.44 13.01 10.89
N SER A 58 -21.61 11.74 11.28
CA SER A 58 -22.75 10.91 10.89
C SER A 58 -24.06 11.42 11.47
N PHE A 59 -24.09 11.78 12.76
CA PHE A 59 -25.25 12.36 13.42
C PHE A 59 -25.59 13.74 12.85
N GLY A 60 -24.59 14.58 12.57
CA GLY A 60 -24.78 15.88 11.92
C GLY A 60 -25.40 15.75 10.52
N LEU A 61 -24.93 14.78 9.73
CA LEU A 61 -25.51 14.49 8.42
C LEU A 61 -26.93 13.93 8.54
N LEU A 62 -27.17 12.97 9.44
CA LEU A 62 -28.49 12.42 9.72
C LEU A 62 -29.49 13.53 10.13
N TYR A 63 -29.08 14.39 11.07
CA TYR A 63 -29.85 15.56 11.50
C TYR A 63 -30.18 16.47 10.32
N SER A 64 -29.19 16.78 9.47
CA SER A 64 -29.41 17.61 8.29
C SER A 64 -30.37 16.96 7.29
N LEU A 65 -30.31 15.65 7.08
CA LEU A 65 -31.22 14.94 6.18
C LEU A 65 -32.67 14.96 6.68
N ILE A 66 -32.88 14.69 7.97
CA ILE A 66 -34.21 14.59 8.60
C ILE A 66 -34.82 15.98 8.78
N PHE A 67 -34.10 16.90 9.43
CA PHE A 67 -34.70 18.15 9.92
C PHE A 67 -34.50 19.33 8.97
N LYS A 68 -33.33 19.46 8.34
CA LYS A 68 -33.05 20.59 7.44
C LYS A 68 -33.55 20.34 6.02
N LEU A 69 -33.25 19.16 5.48
CA LEU A 69 -33.56 18.80 4.08
C LEU A 69 -34.89 18.04 3.95
N LYS A 70 -35.46 17.56 5.07
CA LYS A 70 -36.75 16.84 5.13
C LYS A 70 -36.83 15.66 4.14
N ILE A 71 -35.73 14.95 3.98
CA ILE A 71 -35.61 13.83 3.05
C ILE A 71 -36.28 12.59 3.66
N ARG A 72 -37.22 11.95 2.95
CA ARG A 72 -37.92 10.74 3.42
C ARG A 72 -37.53 9.44 2.70
N SER A 73 -36.37 9.43 2.04
CA SER A 73 -35.91 8.26 1.27
C SER A 73 -35.18 7.26 2.16
N LEU A 74 -35.78 6.10 2.41
CA LEU A 74 -35.19 5.01 3.18
C LEU A 74 -33.81 4.58 2.64
N SER A 75 -33.67 4.53 1.32
CA SER A 75 -32.40 4.18 0.66
C SER A 75 -31.24 5.07 1.10
N ARG A 76 -31.46 6.39 1.27
CA ARG A 76 -30.39 7.31 1.69
C ARG A 76 -29.94 7.05 3.13
N TYR A 77 -30.86 6.67 4.02
CA TYR A 77 -30.56 6.30 5.39
C TYR A 77 -29.80 4.97 5.47
N ILE A 78 -30.20 3.98 4.67
CA ILE A 78 -29.48 2.71 4.55
C ILE A 78 -28.04 2.95 4.07
N TRP A 79 -27.86 3.75 3.01
CA TRP A 79 -26.52 4.09 2.52
C TRP A 79 -25.68 4.85 3.55
N LEU A 80 -26.28 5.77 4.31
CA LEU A 80 -25.58 6.46 5.39
C LEU A 80 -25.10 5.45 6.45
N PHE A 81 -25.95 4.52 6.87
CA PHE A 81 -25.59 3.51 7.85
C PHE A 81 -24.51 2.55 7.34
N ILE A 82 -24.61 2.09 6.08
CA ILE A 82 -23.58 1.24 5.46
C ILE A 82 -22.24 1.98 5.44
N ILE A 83 -22.20 3.24 4.99
CA ILE A 83 -20.95 3.99 4.88
C ILE A 83 -20.37 4.30 6.26
N ALA A 84 -21.18 4.70 7.23
CA ALA A 84 -20.74 4.90 8.60
C ALA A 84 -20.19 3.59 9.20
N GLY A 85 -20.89 2.47 8.98
CA GLY A 85 -20.44 1.14 9.40
C GLY A 85 -19.12 0.73 8.76
N LEU A 86 -18.89 1.04 7.47
CA LEU A 86 -17.60 0.80 6.81
C LEU A 86 -16.49 1.66 7.42
N TYR A 87 -16.73 2.95 7.68
CA TYR A 87 -15.74 3.79 8.36
C TYR A 87 -15.38 3.27 9.75
N ILE A 88 -16.38 2.82 10.53
CA ILE A 88 -16.17 2.20 11.85
C ILE A 88 -15.38 0.89 11.69
N TYR A 89 -15.78 0.02 10.76
CA TYR A 89 -15.11 -1.25 10.51
C TYR A 89 -13.61 -1.06 10.19
N PHE A 90 -13.28 -0.15 9.26
CA PHE A 90 -11.89 0.13 8.93
C PHE A 90 -11.14 0.78 10.09
N THR A 91 -11.77 1.70 10.83
CA THR A 91 -11.17 2.27 12.05
C THR A 91 -10.82 1.20 13.08
N LEU A 92 -11.72 0.24 13.32
CA LEU A 92 -11.49 -0.88 14.25
C LEU A 92 -10.43 -1.86 13.73
N LYS A 93 -10.37 -2.08 12.41
CA LYS A 93 -9.30 -2.88 11.80
C LYS A 93 -7.93 -2.23 12.00
N LEU A 94 -7.89 -0.90 11.99
CA LEU A 94 -6.69 -0.08 12.20
C LEU A 94 -6.42 0.24 13.68
N TRP A 95 -7.12 -0.39 14.63
CA TRP A 95 -7.00 -0.06 16.06
C TRP A 95 -5.60 -0.27 16.63
N LYS A 96 -4.86 -1.22 16.06
CA LYS A 96 -3.47 -1.50 16.47
C LYS A 96 -2.47 -0.45 15.98
N ILE A 97 -2.84 0.30 14.95
CA ILE A 97 -2.02 1.35 14.33
C ILE A 97 -2.89 2.62 14.25
N PRO A 98 -3.20 3.24 15.40
CA PRO A 98 -4.18 4.31 15.50
C PRO A 98 -3.93 5.50 14.57
N GLU A 99 -2.68 5.76 14.20
CA GLU A 99 -2.28 6.79 13.26
C GLU A 99 -2.86 6.57 11.85
N GLU A 100 -3.00 5.32 11.41
CA GLU A 100 -3.62 4.99 10.12
C GLU A 100 -5.13 5.30 10.17
N ALA A 101 -5.77 5.14 11.33
CA ALA A 101 -7.17 5.50 11.52
C ALA A 101 -7.41 7.02 11.45
N VAL A 102 -6.47 7.82 11.96
CA VAL A 102 -6.52 9.30 11.83
C VAL A 102 -6.40 9.70 10.37
N HIS A 103 -5.38 9.20 9.65
CA HIS A 103 -5.23 9.44 8.21
C HIS A 103 -6.47 9.00 7.44
N PHE A 104 -7.07 7.87 7.79
CA PHE A 104 -8.29 7.40 7.15
C PHE A 104 -9.41 8.46 7.23
N VAL A 105 -9.60 9.16 8.35
CA VAL A 105 -10.57 10.26 8.43
C VAL A 105 -10.13 11.49 7.65
N GLU A 106 -8.85 11.87 7.72
CA GLU A 106 -8.28 13.01 6.99
C GLU A 106 -8.49 12.88 5.48
N TYR A 107 -8.28 11.69 4.91
CA TYR A 107 -8.54 11.43 3.49
C TYR A 107 -10.04 11.45 3.13
N GLY A 108 -10.92 11.12 4.08
CA GLY A 108 -12.36 11.30 3.92
C GLY A 108 -12.73 12.78 3.82
N LEU A 109 -12.15 13.61 4.68
CA LEU A 109 -12.29 15.06 4.65
C LEU A 109 -11.65 15.67 3.38
N LEU A 110 -10.51 15.17 2.93
CA LEU A 110 -9.91 15.54 1.65
C LEU A 110 -10.87 15.21 0.49
N GLY A 111 -11.53 14.04 0.54
CA GLY A 111 -12.58 13.67 -0.40
C GLY A 111 -13.71 14.71 -0.50
N PHE A 112 -14.11 15.31 0.62
CA PHE A 112 -15.06 16.42 0.63
C PHE A 112 -14.56 17.65 -0.11
N PHE A 113 -13.34 18.10 0.20
CA PHE A 113 -12.76 19.28 -0.45
C PHE A 113 -12.51 19.05 -1.94
N LEU A 114 -12.08 17.85 -2.33
CA LEU A 114 -11.92 17.44 -3.73
C LEU A 114 -13.24 17.49 -4.49
N PHE A 115 -14.33 16.92 -3.93
CA PHE A 115 -15.65 17.02 -4.54
C PHE A 115 -16.07 18.48 -4.74
N LYS A 116 -15.90 19.32 -3.71
CA LYS A 116 -16.26 20.74 -3.76
C LYS A 116 -15.46 21.48 -4.84
N ALA A 117 -14.15 21.28 -4.91
CA ALA A 117 -13.29 21.93 -5.90
C ALA A 117 -13.56 21.45 -7.34
N LEU A 118 -13.74 20.13 -7.52
CA LEU A 118 -14.02 19.53 -8.82
C LEU A 118 -15.41 19.85 -9.34
N SER A 119 -16.40 20.10 -8.48
CA SER A 119 -17.77 20.46 -8.89
C SER A 119 -17.87 21.73 -9.75
N HIS A 120 -16.83 22.58 -9.71
CA HIS A 120 -16.73 23.76 -10.58
C HIS A 120 -16.35 23.40 -12.04
N HIS A 121 -15.72 22.24 -12.25
CA HIS A 121 -15.16 21.81 -13.53
C HIS A 121 -15.84 20.56 -14.10
N VAL A 122 -16.29 19.66 -13.24
CA VAL A 122 -16.95 18.39 -13.56
C VAL A 122 -18.35 18.41 -12.95
N ARG A 123 -19.38 18.34 -13.80
CA ARG A 123 -20.79 18.38 -13.40
C ARG A 123 -21.55 17.14 -13.81
N ASP A 124 -20.87 16.00 -13.84
CA ASP A 124 -21.47 14.70 -14.15
C ASP A 124 -20.88 13.62 -13.23
N LYS A 125 -21.42 12.40 -13.33
CA LYS A 125 -21.05 11.26 -12.45
C LYS A 125 -19.57 10.92 -12.44
N SER A 126 -18.78 11.33 -13.44
CA SER A 126 -17.33 11.09 -13.42
C SER A 126 -16.63 11.87 -12.29
N ILE A 127 -17.26 12.88 -11.67
CA ILE A 127 -16.68 13.60 -10.53
C ILE A 127 -16.29 12.68 -9.39
N TYR A 128 -17.11 11.67 -9.10
CA TYR A 128 -16.91 10.77 -7.97
C TYR A 128 -15.64 9.95 -8.19
N ILE A 129 -15.52 9.28 -9.33
CA ILE A 129 -14.32 8.50 -9.64
C ILE A 129 -13.08 9.39 -9.79
N THR A 130 -13.23 10.58 -10.40
CA THR A 130 -12.13 11.54 -10.54
C THR A 130 -11.61 12.01 -9.18
N ALA A 131 -12.50 12.34 -8.24
CA ALA A 131 -12.14 12.74 -6.89
C ALA A 131 -11.45 11.59 -6.13
N THR A 132 -11.91 10.36 -6.29
CA THR A 132 -11.25 9.17 -5.71
C THR A 132 -9.81 9.02 -6.25
N PHE A 133 -9.60 9.17 -7.55
CA PHE A 133 -8.26 9.09 -8.13
C PHE A 133 -7.37 10.27 -7.75
N PHE A 134 -7.92 11.47 -7.52
CA PHE A 134 -7.17 12.56 -6.90
C PHE A 134 -6.75 12.24 -5.48
N ALA A 135 -7.63 11.62 -4.68
CA ALA A 135 -7.28 11.16 -3.33
C ALA A 135 -6.17 10.09 -3.39
N LEU A 136 -6.23 9.15 -4.34
CA LEU A 136 -5.15 8.19 -4.59
C LEU A 136 -3.84 8.89 -4.97
N LEU A 137 -3.89 9.89 -5.84
CA LEU A 137 -2.71 10.63 -6.28
C LEU A 137 -2.03 11.34 -5.10
N ILE A 138 -2.82 12.02 -4.26
CA ILE A 138 -2.34 12.69 -3.05
C ILE A 138 -1.83 11.65 -2.04
N GLY A 139 -2.55 10.55 -1.84
CA GLY A 139 -2.15 9.43 -0.99
C GLY A 139 -0.83 8.79 -1.41
N THR A 140 -0.63 8.60 -2.71
CA THR A 140 0.63 8.05 -3.24
C THR A 140 1.79 9.02 -3.01
N PHE A 141 1.54 10.33 -3.09
CA PHE A 141 2.56 11.34 -2.78
C PHE A 141 2.88 11.39 -1.29
N ASP A 142 1.86 11.29 -0.44
CA ASP A 142 2.00 11.19 1.02
C ASP A 142 2.89 10.00 1.41
N GLU A 143 2.57 8.80 0.92
CA GLU A 143 3.41 7.61 1.12
C GLU A 143 4.84 7.82 0.60
N THR A 144 5.02 8.62 -0.46
CA THR A 144 6.37 8.91 -1.00
C THR A 144 7.13 9.79 -0.02
N LEU A 145 6.47 10.77 0.60
CA LEU A 145 7.06 11.59 1.65
C LEU A 145 7.36 10.77 2.92
N GLN A 146 6.49 9.83 3.27
CA GLN A 146 6.73 8.89 4.35
C GLN A 146 7.99 8.07 4.06
N TRP A 147 8.12 7.46 2.88
CA TRP A 147 9.31 6.71 2.48
C TRP A 147 10.61 7.53 2.52
N ILE A 148 10.56 8.80 2.11
CA ILE A 148 11.74 9.69 2.20
C ILE A 148 12.08 10.03 3.66
N THR A 149 11.12 9.95 4.57
CA THR A 149 11.32 10.28 5.98
C THR A 149 12.04 9.12 6.68
N PRO A 150 13.15 9.37 7.40
CA PRO A 150 13.92 8.28 8.02
C PRO A 150 13.10 7.36 8.91
N GLN A 151 13.44 6.06 8.85
CA GLN A 151 12.83 4.97 9.60
C GLN A 151 11.34 4.72 9.29
N ARG A 152 10.70 5.43 8.35
CA ARG A 152 9.33 5.16 7.89
C ARG A 152 9.36 4.19 6.71
N TYR A 153 8.24 3.54 6.47
CA TYR A 153 8.10 2.48 5.48
C TYR A 153 7.13 2.92 4.39
N TRP A 154 7.32 2.40 3.18
CA TRP A 154 6.38 2.58 2.09
C TRP A 154 5.38 1.43 2.09
N ASP A 155 4.07 1.71 1.95
CA ASP A 155 3.10 0.65 1.70
C ASP A 155 2.05 1.04 0.65
N PHE A 156 1.94 0.23 -0.41
CA PHE A 156 0.88 0.38 -1.42
C PHE A 156 -0.52 0.23 -0.83
N ARG A 157 -0.66 -0.53 0.27
CA ARG A 157 -1.92 -0.72 0.98
C ARG A 157 -2.39 0.59 1.60
N ASP A 158 -1.48 1.42 2.10
CA ASP A 158 -1.81 2.68 2.76
C ASP A 158 -2.27 3.73 1.77
N ALA A 159 -1.59 3.85 0.62
CA ALA A 159 -2.09 4.63 -0.51
C ALA A 159 -3.49 4.16 -0.98
N GLY A 160 -3.72 2.85 -0.97
CA GLY A 160 -5.02 2.23 -1.26
C GLY A 160 -6.10 2.55 -0.23
N LEU A 161 -5.78 2.53 1.07
CA LEU A 161 -6.67 2.89 2.17
C LEU A 161 -7.05 4.38 2.11
N ASN A 162 -6.07 5.25 1.81
CA ASN A 162 -6.28 6.68 1.59
C ASN A 162 -7.26 6.94 0.43
N ALA A 163 -7.06 6.24 -0.69
CA ALA A 163 -7.98 6.29 -1.83
C ALA A 163 -9.38 5.73 -1.48
N LEU A 164 -9.44 4.63 -0.72
CA LEU A 164 -10.68 4.03 -0.27
C LEU A 164 -11.48 5.01 0.60
N SER A 165 -10.84 5.69 1.54
CA SER A 165 -11.52 6.70 2.35
C SER A 165 -12.10 7.82 1.51
N GLY A 166 -11.29 8.42 0.62
CA GLY A 166 -11.78 9.45 -0.29
C GLY A 166 -12.95 8.93 -1.15
N GLY A 167 -12.90 7.67 -1.59
CA GLY A 167 -13.95 6.99 -2.35
C GLY A 167 -15.22 6.71 -1.57
N LEU A 168 -15.14 6.30 -0.30
CA LEU A 168 -16.29 6.14 0.60
C LEU A 168 -17.00 7.48 0.80
N PHE A 169 -16.23 8.57 0.94
CA PHE A 169 -16.81 9.91 0.96
C PHE A 169 -17.54 10.23 -0.36
N GLN A 170 -16.94 9.93 -1.52
CA GLN A 170 -17.63 10.13 -2.81
C GLN A 170 -18.91 9.31 -2.93
N LEU A 171 -18.90 8.08 -2.41
CA LEU A 171 -20.08 7.23 -2.34
C LEU A 171 -21.17 7.86 -1.47
N ALA A 172 -20.81 8.48 -0.34
CA ALA A 172 -21.73 9.21 0.52
C ALA A 172 -22.36 10.39 -0.22
N VAL A 173 -21.57 11.17 -0.97
CA VAL A 173 -22.10 12.27 -1.78
C VAL A 173 -23.05 11.73 -2.86
N CYS A 174 -22.66 10.64 -3.53
CA CYS A 174 -23.42 10.04 -4.63
C CYS A 174 -24.75 9.41 -4.18
N LYS A 175 -24.79 8.75 -3.02
CA LYS A 175 -25.95 7.95 -2.57
C LYS A 175 -26.76 8.57 -1.45
N VAL A 176 -26.16 9.39 -0.59
CA VAL A 176 -26.83 10.00 0.56
C VAL A 176 -27.25 11.44 0.24
N VAL A 177 -26.30 12.28 -0.18
CA VAL A 177 -26.56 13.70 -0.47
C VAL A 177 -27.32 13.86 -1.79
N VAL A 178 -26.86 13.19 -2.85
CA VAL A 178 -27.43 13.21 -4.21
C VAL A 178 -27.63 14.65 -4.73
N PRO A 179 -26.52 15.38 -4.98
CA PRO A 179 -26.59 16.79 -5.38
C PRO A 179 -27.20 16.97 -6.78
N LYS A 180 -28.21 17.84 -6.89
CA LYS A 180 -28.95 18.11 -8.15
C LYS A 180 -28.12 18.71 -9.28
N ILE A 181 -26.95 19.27 -8.97
CA ILE A 181 -26.05 19.88 -9.97
C ILE A 181 -25.35 18.84 -10.86
N ILE A 182 -25.36 17.57 -10.48
CA ILE A 182 -24.64 16.50 -11.17
C ILE A 182 -25.54 15.85 -12.22
N SER A 183 -25.11 15.89 -13.47
CA SER A 183 -25.75 15.23 -14.60
C SER A 183 -25.46 13.73 -14.62
N GLU A 184 -26.43 12.97 -15.12
CA GLU A 184 -26.33 11.55 -15.39
C GLU A 184 -25.37 11.21 -16.54
N LYS A 185 -25.28 12.10 -17.55
CA LYS A 185 -24.47 11.86 -18.76
C LYS A 185 -23.06 12.38 -18.57
N ILE A 186 -22.07 11.51 -18.78
CA ILE A 186 -20.65 11.88 -18.72
C ILE A 186 -20.29 12.73 -19.94
N ASN A 187 -19.73 13.92 -19.70
CA ASN A 187 -19.23 14.82 -20.74
C ASN A 187 -17.81 14.42 -21.15
N THR A 188 -17.46 14.58 -22.43
CA THR A 188 -16.11 14.37 -22.96
C THR A 188 -15.05 15.21 -22.26
N LYS A 189 -15.37 16.45 -21.83
CA LYS A 189 -14.45 17.27 -21.04
C LYS A 189 -14.16 16.65 -19.67
N SER A 190 -15.19 16.16 -18.98
CA SER A 190 -15.05 15.52 -17.68
C SER A 190 -14.28 14.20 -17.79
N PHE A 191 -14.57 13.42 -18.83
CA PHE A 191 -13.85 12.19 -19.14
C PHE A 191 -12.36 12.47 -19.40
N ARG A 192 -12.01 13.54 -20.12
CA ARG A 192 -10.61 13.96 -20.29
C ARG A 192 -9.92 14.21 -18.95
N ILE A 193 -10.55 14.98 -18.05
CA ILE A 193 -9.99 15.23 -16.71
C ILE A 193 -9.78 13.91 -15.97
N PHE A 194 -10.79 13.03 -15.94
CA PHE A 194 -10.67 11.71 -15.33
C PHE A 194 -9.48 10.92 -15.90
N THR A 195 -9.41 10.77 -17.22
CA THR A 195 -8.35 9.98 -17.87
C THR A 195 -6.96 10.58 -17.66
N SER A 196 -6.82 11.91 -17.59
CA SER A 196 -5.55 12.55 -17.25
C SER A 196 -5.13 12.24 -15.81
N VAL A 197 -6.04 12.36 -14.84
CA VAL A 197 -5.74 12.03 -13.43
C VAL A 197 -5.42 10.55 -13.28
N PHE A 198 -6.19 9.67 -13.93
CA PHE A 198 -5.97 8.24 -13.92
C PHE A 198 -4.60 7.87 -14.53
N ALA A 199 -4.24 8.45 -15.68
CA ALA A 199 -2.92 8.27 -16.28
C ALA A 199 -1.79 8.74 -15.36
N SER A 200 -1.95 9.90 -14.68
CA SER A 200 -0.99 10.38 -13.69
C SER A 200 -0.84 9.39 -12.53
N CYS A 201 -1.93 8.84 -11.99
CA CYS A 201 -1.87 7.80 -10.96
C CYS A 201 -1.10 6.57 -11.44
N LEU A 202 -1.38 6.08 -12.65
CA LEU A 202 -0.67 4.93 -13.23
C LEU A 202 0.83 5.19 -13.36
N ILE A 203 1.21 6.36 -13.86
CA ILE A 203 2.62 6.74 -14.01
C ILE A 203 3.30 6.79 -12.64
N ILE A 204 2.71 7.49 -11.66
CA ILE A 204 3.34 7.64 -10.34
C ILE A 204 3.43 6.29 -9.63
N LEU A 205 2.37 5.48 -9.61
CA LEU A 205 2.43 4.14 -9.05
C LEU A 205 3.46 3.25 -9.77
N GLY A 206 3.54 3.36 -11.10
CA GLY A 206 4.58 2.69 -11.88
C GLY A 206 5.99 3.12 -11.49
N LEU A 207 6.21 4.41 -11.26
CA LEU A 207 7.48 4.93 -10.75
C LEU A 207 7.80 4.39 -9.35
N CYS A 208 6.81 4.35 -8.44
CA CYS A 208 6.97 3.79 -7.10
C CYS A 208 7.35 2.31 -7.13
N VAL A 209 6.58 1.50 -7.88
CA VAL A 209 6.86 0.06 -8.11
C VAL A 209 8.27 -0.15 -8.67
N SER A 210 8.74 0.80 -9.48
CA SER A 210 10.05 0.70 -10.10
C SER A 210 11.18 1.34 -9.30
N ASN A 211 10.89 1.97 -8.16
CA ASN A 211 11.88 2.58 -7.28
C ASN A 211 12.62 1.51 -6.44
N THR A 212 13.24 0.57 -7.15
CA THR A 212 14.01 -0.53 -6.55
C THR A 212 15.30 -0.05 -5.92
N PRO A 213 15.92 -0.80 -5.00
CA PRO A 213 17.15 -0.36 -4.36
C PRO A 213 18.30 -0.10 -5.35
N ASP A 214 18.41 -0.87 -6.43
CA ASP A 214 19.35 -0.59 -7.53
C ASP A 214 19.09 0.76 -8.22
N ARG A 215 17.83 1.19 -8.28
CA ARG A 215 17.46 2.50 -8.81
C ARG A 215 17.84 3.59 -7.82
N VAL A 216 17.55 3.38 -6.54
CA VAL A 216 17.94 4.27 -5.44
C VAL A 216 19.45 4.48 -5.46
N TYR A 217 20.23 3.41 -5.46
CA TYR A 217 21.69 3.47 -5.56
C TYR A 217 22.16 4.31 -6.77
N ARG A 218 21.56 4.10 -7.96
CA ARG A 218 21.93 4.83 -9.18
C ARG A 218 21.69 6.33 -9.12
N TYR A 219 20.52 6.80 -8.62
CA TYR A 219 20.26 8.24 -8.57
C TYR A 219 20.91 8.91 -7.35
N THR A 220 21.05 8.21 -6.22
CA THR A 220 21.74 8.75 -5.04
C THR A 220 23.24 8.91 -5.27
N LYS A 221 23.85 8.09 -6.13
CA LYS A 221 25.23 8.31 -6.62
C LYS A 221 25.38 9.63 -7.38
N LYS A 222 24.32 10.10 -8.06
CA LYS A 222 24.30 11.38 -8.79
C LYS A 222 23.85 12.55 -7.91
N ILE A 223 23.09 12.28 -6.85
CA ILE A 223 22.54 13.28 -5.93
C ILE A 223 22.96 12.89 -4.50
N PRO A 224 24.17 13.28 -4.06
CA PRO A 224 24.71 12.86 -2.76
C PRO A 224 23.84 13.26 -1.56
N LEU A 225 23.05 14.33 -1.67
CA LEU A 225 22.09 14.75 -0.63
C LEU A 225 21.08 13.65 -0.28
N LEU A 226 20.81 12.73 -1.20
CA LEU A 226 19.86 11.63 -1.03
C LEU A 226 20.54 10.31 -0.62
N SER A 227 21.85 10.29 -0.34
CA SER A 227 22.58 9.05 -0.05
C SER A 227 22.06 8.29 1.18
N PHE A 228 21.39 8.99 2.11
CA PHE A 228 20.78 8.36 3.29
C PHE A 228 19.71 7.34 2.90
N LEU A 229 19.02 7.53 1.76
CA LEU A 229 17.98 6.62 1.26
C LEU A 229 18.52 5.22 0.92
N GLN A 230 19.84 5.06 0.72
CA GLN A 230 20.44 3.73 0.52
C GLN A 230 20.40 2.86 1.77
N LYS A 231 20.21 3.46 2.95
CA LYS A 231 20.14 2.77 4.25
C LYS A 231 18.71 2.62 4.77
N GLU A 232 17.75 3.24 4.09
CA GLU A 232 16.33 3.16 4.46
C GLU A 232 15.67 1.95 3.77
N GLU A 233 14.43 1.67 4.14
CA GLU A 233 13.67 0.56 3.56
C GLU A 233 13.47 0.74 2.04
N ALA A 234 13.50 -0.38 1.33
CA ALA A 234 13.21 -0.40 -0.09
C ALA A 234 11.73 -0.08 -0.36
N MET A 235 11.45 0.86 -1.25
CA MET A 235 10.06 1.16 -1.65
C MET A 235 9.39 -0.01 -2.37
N SER A 236 10.15 -0.75 -3.19
CA SER A 236 9.64 -1.89 -3.95
C SER A 236 10.77 -2.81 -4.35
N GLU A 237 10.53 -4.11 -4.26
CA GLU A 237 11.50 -5.12 -4.62
C GLU A 237 10.84 -6.24 -5.41
N PHE A 238 11.58 -6.81 -6.35
CA PHE A 238 11.16 -7.95 -7.15
C PHE A 238 11.92 -9.18 -6.72
N GLY A 239 11.28 -10.34 -6.85
CA GLY A 239 11.93 -11.60 -6.53
C GLY A 239 11.21 -12.80 -7.12
N TYR A 240 11.45 -13.94 -6.49
CA TYR A 240 11.01 -15.23 -6.94
C TYR A 240 10.22 -15.91 -5.83
N LYS A 241 9.07 -16.47 -6.21
CA LYS A 241 8.29 -17.38 -5.37
C LYS A 241 8.73 -18.80 -5.72
N HIS A 242 9.39 -19.45 -4.79
CA HIS A 242 9.88 -20.82 -4.95
C HIS A 242 8.89 -21.79 -4.33
N LYS A 243 8.60 -22.88 -5.04
CA LYS A 243 7.82 -24.00 -4.53
C LYS A 243 8.75 -25.19 -4.36
N ASP A 244 8.79 -25.75 -3.17
CA ASP A 244 9.58 -26.93 -2.84
C ASP A 244 8.68 -28.03 -2.25
N PRO A 245 8.79 -29.28 -2.70
CA PRO A 245 7.92 -30.37 -2.22
C PRO A 245 8.06 -30.70 -0.74
N GLU A 246 9.24 -30.49 -0.13
CA GLU A 246 9.53 -30.88 1.26
C GLU A 246 9.23 -29.73 2.23
N ILE A 247 9.34 -28.49 1.74
CA ILE A 247 9.19 -27.28 2.56
C ILE A 247 7.80 -26.67 2.34
N GLY A 248 7.40 -26.45 1.09
CA GLY A 248 6.22 -25.69 0.69
C GLY A 248 6.59 -24.50 -0.18
N VAL A 249 6.51 -23.29 0.36
CA VAL A 249 6.72 -22.03 -0.36
C VAL A 249 7.71 -21.16 0.40
N PHE A 250 8.67 -20.56 -0.31
CA PHE A 250 9.50 -19.49 0.21
C PHE A 250 9.80 -18.44 -0.86
N TYR A 251 10.26 -17.27 -0.42
CA TYR A 251 10.50 -16.11 -1.28
C TYR A 251 11.97 -15.72 -1.22
N SER A 252 12.53 -15.31 -2.35
CA SER A 252 13.92 -14.85 -2.42
C SER A 252 14.09 -13.83 -3.53
N ARG A 253 14.97 -12.85 -3.33
CA ARG A 253 15.47 -11.93 -4.38
C ARG A 253 16.24 -12.69 -5.46
N LEU A 254 16.73 -13.88 -5.13
CA LEU A 254 17.56 -14.71 -5.99
C LEU A 254 16.77 -15.90 -6.54
N SER A 255 17.07 -16.25 -7.80
CA SER A 255 16.58 -17.51 -8.38
C SER A 255 17.28 -18.70 -7.72
N LEU A 256 16.67 -19.89 -7.73
CA LEU A 256 17.30 -21.10 -7.16
C LEU A 256 18.71 -21.36 -7.70
N LYS A 257 18.90 -21.16 -9.02
CA LYS A 257 20.21 -21.28 -9.66
C LYS A 257 21.22 -20.26 -9.12
N SER A 258 20.76 -19.05 -8.80
CA SER A 258 21.61 -17.99 -8.25
C SER A 258 21.94 -18.23 -6.79
N LEU A 259 21.00 -18.73 -5.98
CA LEU A 259 21.24 -19.18 -4.60
C LEU A 259 22.32 -20.26 -4.58
N GLN A 260 22.11 -21.35 -5.33
CA GLN A 260 23.08 -22.46 -5.43
C GLN A 260 24.44 -22.00 -5.93
N LYS A 261 24.47 -21.18 -6.99
CA LYS A 261 25.73 -20.65 -7.54
C LYS A 261 26.48 -19.81 -6.50
N THR A 262 25.78 -18.94 -5.79
CA THR A 262 26.38 -18.06 -4.78
C THR A 262 26.90 -18.89 -3.61
N ASP A 263 26.07 -19.78 -3.06
CA ASP A 263 26.47 -20.67 -1.96
C ASP A 263 27.68 -21.56 -2.31
N ASN A 264 27.76 -22.04 -3.55
CA ASN A 264 28.91 -22.82 -4.03
C ASN A 264 30.20 -21.99 -4.20
N LEU A 265 30.08 -20.71 -4.55
CA LEU A 265 31.24 -19.86 -4.82
C LEU A 265 31.76 -19.16 -3.55
N THR A 266 30.86 -18.68 -2.70
CA THR A 266 31.19 -17.80 -1.57
C THR A 266 30.72 -18.35 -0.22
N GLY A 267 30.07 -19.53 -0.17
CA GLY A 267 29.48 -20.06 1.06
C GLY A 267 30.48 -20.22 2.21
N GLU A 268 31.71 -20.65 1.93
CA GLU A 268 32.74 -20.77 2.97
C GLU A 268 33.14 -19.40 3.56
N GLN A 269 33.25 -18.37 2.73
CA GLN A 269 33.50 -17.00 3.21
C GLN A 269 32.33 -16.52 4.07
N TYR A 270 31.09 -16.82 3.64
CA TYR A 270 29.90 -16.47 4.40
C TYR A 270 29.80 -17.21 5.74
N SER A 271 30.23 -18.47 5.82
CA SER A 271 30.33 -19.18 7.09
C SER A 271 31.32 -18.52 8.06
N GLN A 272 32.45 -18.01 7.56
CA GLN A 272 33.43 -17.30 8.38
C GLN A 272 32.84 -15.98 8.91
N ILE A 273 32.19 -15.20 8.04
CA ILE A 273 31.52 -13.96 8.44
C ILE A 273 30.46 -14.23 9.53
N LEU A 274 29.66 -15.29 9.38
CA LEU A 274 28.67 -15.69 10.39
C LEU A 274 29.34 -16.04 11.74
N ASN A 275 30.44 -16.78 11.70
CA ASN A 275 31.19 -17.18 12.91
C ASN A 275 31.80 -15.96 13.63
N GLU A 276 32.31 -14.99 12.89
CA GLU A 276 32.85 -13.75 13.43
C GLU A 276 31.76 -12.78 13.93
N SER A 277 30.52 -12.99 13.50
CA SER A 277 29.39 -12.09 13.78
C SER A 277 28.42 -12.61 14.84
N ILE A 278 28.81 -13.61 15.65
CA ILE A 278 27.97 -14.19 16.71
C ILE A 278 27.46 -13.13 17.68
N ASP A 279 28.36 -12.26 18.14
CA ASP A 279 28.08 -11.23 19.13
C ASP A 279 27.60 -9.91 18.49
N LYS A 280 27.53 -9.84 17.16
CA LYS A 280 27.00 -8.66 16.48
C LYS A 280 25.49 -8.58 16.67
N ASP A 281 25.02 -7.37 16.97
CA ASP A 281 23.60 -7.07 16.99
C ASP A 281 22.96 -7.36 15.62
N TYR A 282 21.77 -7.97 15.65
CA TYR A 282 21.06 -8.39 14.44
C TYR A 282 20.75 -7.21 13.53
N GLU A 283 20.32 -6.07 14.08
CA GLU A 283 20.01 -4.88 13.27
C GLU A 283 21.27 -4.30 12.65
N GLN A 284 22.40 -4.34 13.35
CA GLN A 284 23.67 -3.91 12.80
C GLN A 284 24.09 -4.81 11.63
N PHE A 285 23.94 -6.12 11.76
CA PHE A 285 24.30 -7.08 10.71
C PHE A 285 23.50 -6.85 9.43
N ILE A 286 22.17 -6.75 9.52
CA ILE A 286 21.31 -6.58 8.33
C ILE A 286 21.46 -5.20 7.66
N ARG A 287 21.97 -4.19 8.38
CA ARG A 287 22.33 -2.89 7.79
C ARG A 287 23.65 -2.95 7.03
N GLU A 288 24.61 -3.74 7.51
CA GLU A 288 25.89 -3.99 6.85
C GLU A 288 25.68 -4.85 5.59
N TYR A 289 24.95 -5.96 5.74
CA TYR A 289 24.56 -6.87 4.67
C TYR A 289 23.12 -6.59 4.24
N SER A 290 22.94 -5.48 3.52
CA SER A 290 21.63 -5.02 3.08
C SER A 290 21.05 -5.88 1.94
N PRO A 291 19.73 -5.85 1.72
CA PRO A 291 19.08 -6.47 0.55
C PRO A 291 19.66 -6.04 -0.80
N THR A 292 20.27 -4.85 -0.85
CA THR A 292 20.77 -4.24 -2.10
C THR A 292 22.19 -4.66 -2.40
N THR A 293 23.02 -4.64 -1.37
CA THR A 293 24.47 -4.89 -1.51
C THR A 293 24.75 -6.38 -1.46
N GLU A 294 24.12 -7.10 -0.53
CA GLU A 294 24.42 -8.50 -0.23
C GLU A 294 23.13 -9.30 0.02
N PRO A 295 22.24 -9.45 -1.00
CA PRO A 295 20.93 -10.08 -0.84
C PRO A 295 21.00 -11.53 -0.33
N PHE A 296 22.04 -12.27 -0.71
CA PHE A 296 22.24 -13.65 -0.25
C PHE A 296 22.49 -13.70 1.26
N MET A 297 23.46 -12.92 1.75
CA MET A 297 23.81 -12.87 3.17
C MET A 297 22.67 -12.30 4.01
N HIS A 298 21.96 -11.30 3.48
CA HIS A 298 20.78 -10.75 4.11
C HIS A 298 19.72 -11.83 4.34
N GLU A 299 19.30 -12.54 3.29
CA GLU A 299 18.26 -13.56 3.37
C GLU A 299 18.69 -14.74 4.25
N LEU A 300 19.94 -15.19 4.13
CA LEU A 300 20.54 -16.19 5.00
C LEU A 300 20.39 -15.82 6.48
N ARG A 301 20.76 -14.58 6.85
CA ARG A 301 20.68 -14.15 8.25
C ARG A 301 19.25 -14.03 8.75
N VAL A 302 18.31 -13.57 7.92
CA VAL A 302 16.89 -13.47 8.28
C VAL A 302 16.28 -14.86 8.52
N HIS A 303 16.61 -15.85 7.67
CA HIS A 303 16.19 -17.24 7.85
C HIS A 303 16.77 -17.83 9.15
N ILE A 304 18.07 -17.63 9.43
CA ILE A 304 18.71 -18.06 10.69
C ILE A 304 17.98 -17.43 11.89
N PHE A 305 17.79 -16.11 11.88
CA PHE A 305 17.16 -15.40 12.98
C PHE A 305 15.74 -15.91 13.25
N ARG A 306 14.96 -16.14 12.18
CA ARG A 306 13.60 -16.67 12.30
C ARG A 306 13.60 -18.10 12.86
N ARG A 307 14.42 -18.99 12.31
CA ARG A 307 14.58 -20.37 12.81
C ARG A 307 14.90 -20.37 14.31
N ASP A 308 15.95 -19.66 14.71
CA ASP A 308 16.46 -19.68 16.09
C ASP A 308 15.45 -19.06 17.07
N THR A 309 14.76 -17.99 16.65
CA THR A 309 13.71 -17.34 17.45
C THR A 309 12.57 -18.31 17.75
N TYR A 310 12.06 -19.01 16.73
CA TYR A 310 10.97 -19.95 16.91
C TYR A 310 11.40 -21.23 17.63
N PHE A 311 12.63 -21.70 17.41
CA PHE A 311 13.18 -22.82 18.15
C PHE A 311 13.26 -22.52 19.65
N LYS A 312 13.82 -21.36 20.01
CA LYS A 312 13.86 -20.88 21.40
C LYS A 312 12.46 -20.70 21.99
N LYS A 313 11.52 -20.16 21.21
CA LYS A 313 10.11 -20.02 21.63
C LYS A 313 9.50 -21.39 21.94
N GLY A 314 9.72 -22.40 21.10
CA GLY A 314 9.26 -23.76 21.32
C GLY A 314 9.87 -24.41 22.57
N LYS A 315 11.17 -24.18 22.84
CA LYS A 315 11.82 -24.65 24.08
C LYS A 315 11.22 -24.01 25.34
N SER A 316 10.83 -22.73 25.25
CA SER A 316 10.36 -21.95 26.40
C SER A 316 8.87 -22.11 26.72
N THR A 317 8.04 -22.51 25.76
CA THR A 317 6.58 -22.55 25.95
C THR A 317 6.12 -23.88 26.57
N LEU A 318 5.19 -23.78 27.52
CA LEU A 318 4.54 -24.93 28.17
C LEU A 318 3.28 -25.40 27.41
N ASN A 319 2.73 -24.54 26.54
CA ASN A 319 1.56 -24.90 25.74
C ASN A 319 1.98 -25.80 24.57
N LEU A 320 1.43 -27.02 24.53
CA LEU A 320 1.79 -28.00 23.51
C LEU A 320 1.49 -27.54 22.08
N ASN A 321 0.39 -26.81 21.85
CA ASN A 321 0.05 -26.33 20.52
C ASN A 321 1.03 -25.25 20.06
N ASP A 322 1.33 -24.28 20.92
CA ASP A 322 2.31 -23.22 20.63
C ASP A 322 3.71 -23.81 20.43
N LYS A 323 4.04 -24.87 21.18
CA LYS A 323 5.31 -25.62 21.04
C LYS A 323 5.41 -26.27 19.67
N LYS A 324 4.38 -27.02 19.27
CA LYS A 324 4.28 -27.67 17.94
C LYS A 324 4.39 -26.65 16.81
N GLU A 325 3.63 -25.55 16.88
CA GLU A 325 3.69 -24.50 15.86
C GLU A 325 5.10 -23.88 15.77
N SER A 326 5.73 -23.63 16.92
CA SER A 326 7.05 -23.01 16.95
C SER A 326 8.14 -23.95 16.40
N TYR A 327 8.11 -25.24 16.77
CA TYR A 327 9.03 -26.24 16.23
C TYR A 327 8.77 -26.51 14.75
N PHE A 328 7.52 -26.49 14.29
CA PHE A 328 7.19 -26.63 12.87
C PHE A 328 7.84 -25.50 12.05
N ILE A 329 7.69 -24.25 12.49
CA ILE A 329 8.32 -23.10 11.83
C ILE A 329 9.84 -23.23 11.84
N ALA A 330 10.44 -23.53 13.00
CA ALA A 330 11.88 -23.66 13.11
C ALA A 330 12.44 -24.77 12.20
N TYR A 331 11.82 -25.95 12.21
CA TYR A 331 12.21 -27.07 11.37
C TYR A 331 12.13 -26.73 9.88
N LYS A 332 11.03 -26.11 9.42
CA LYS A 332 10.84 -25.76 8.01
C LYS A 332 11.80 -24.65 7.55
N GLU A 333 12.10 -23.68 8.40
CA GLU A 333 13.14 -22.68 8.15
C GLU A 333 14.54 -23.32 8.10
N ASN A 334 14.81 -24.31 8.94
CA ASN A 334 16.07 -25.07 8.90
C ASN A 334 16.22 -25.85 7.58
N LEU A 335 15.15 -26.45 7.05
CA LEU A 335 15.19 -27.11 5.75
C LEU A 335 15.53 -26.14 4.60
N ILE A 336 15.05 -24.89 4.65
CA ILE A 336 15.45 -23.85 3.67
C ILE A 336 16.96 -23.60 3.74
N LEU A 337 17.48 -23.44 4.96
CA LEU A 337 18.89 -23.21 5.23
C LEU A 337 19.77 -24.36 4.75
N GLU A 338 19.45 -25.60 5.11
CA GLU A 338 20.24 -26.78 4.71
C GLU A 338 20.20 -27.05 3.20
N LYS A 339 19.08 -26.75 2.54
CA LYS A 339 18.90 -27.05 1.10
C LYS A 339 19.45 -25.98 0.18
N TYR A 340 19.30 -24.71 0.53
CA TYR A 340 19.63 -23.58 -0.36
C TYR A 340 20.80 -22.73 0.11
N PHE A 341 21.22 -22.86 1.36
CA PHE A 341 22.37 -22.16 1.96
C PHE A 341 23.39 -23.15 2.57
N LYS A 342 23.45 -24.35 1.98
CA LYS A 342 24.13 -25.53 2.51
C LYS A 342 25.57 -25.26 2.93
N ASN A 343 26.38 -24.67 2.04
CA ASN A 343 27.80 -24.45 2.31
C ASN A 343 28.01 -23.31 3.30
N SER A 344 27.16 -22.28 3.25
CA SER A 344 27.19 -21.15 4.18
C SER A 344 26.84 -21.57 5.61
N ILE A 345 25.88 -22.48 5.77
CA ILE A 345 25.46 -23.00 7.08
C ILE A 345 26.37 -24.13 7.57
N GLY A 346 26.76 -25.04 6.69
CA GLY A 346 27.44 -26.29 7.06
C GLY A 346 28.81 -26.13 7.74
N LYS A 347 29.44 -24.96 7.62
CA LYS A 347 30.70 -24.61 8.33
C LYS A 347 30.51 -23.48 9.34
N SER A 348 29.28 -23.02 9.54
CA SER A 348 28.97 -21.97 10.50
C SER A 348 28.60 -22.55 11.87
N VAL A 349 28.72 -21.72 12.90
CA VAL A 349 28.19 -22.03 14.25
C VAL A 349 26.66 -22.16 14.29
N TYR A 350 25.98 -21.82 13.21
CA TYR A 350 24.52 -21.88 13.10
C TYR A 350 24.03 -23.21 12.52
N LEU A 351 24.91 -24.16 12.22
CA LEU A 351 24.51 -25.53 11.88
C LEU A 351 23.84 -26.17 13.10
N TRP A 352 22.62 -26.66 12.92
CA TRP A 352 21.96 -27.48 13.95
C TRP A 352 22.66 -28.83 14.08
N ASP A 353 22.80 -29.29 15.31
CA ASP A 353 23.18 -30.68 15.57
C ASP A 353 21.97 -31.62 15.36
N GLU A 354 22.25 -32.92 15.40
CA GLU A 354 21.21 -33.94 15.21
C GLU A 354 20.16 -33.91 16.34
N ASP A 355 20.54 -33.49 17.54
CA ASP A 355 19.66 -33.44 18.71
C ASP A 355 18.61 -32.32 18.55
N ASP A 356 19.04 -31.10 18.20
CA ASP A 356 18.15 -29.96 17.96
C ASP A 356 17.16 -30.24 16.81
N ARG A 357 17.63 -30.97 15.77
CA ARG A 357 16.79 -31.43 14.67
C ARG A 357 15.74 -32.43 15.15
N GLN A 358 16.17 -33.50 15.81
CA GLN A 358 15.27 -34.55 16.30
C GLN A 358 14.22 -33.97 17.25
N GLU A 359 14.63 -33.09 18.18
CA GLU A 359 13.72 -32.45 19.13
C GLU A 359 12.57 -31.70 18.43
N SER A 360 12.87 -30.98 17.36
CA SER A 360 11.85 -30.29 16.56
C SER A 360 11.00 -31.27 15.77
N GLU A 361 11.63 -32.29 15.21
CA GLU A 361 11.05 -33.25 14.26
C GLU A 361 10.04 -34.21 14.91
N GLU A 362 10.22 -34.56 16.18
CA GLU A 362 9.36 -35.49 16.93
C GLU A 362 7.93 -34.97 17.16
N LEU A 363 7.73 -33.65 17.19
CA LEU A 363 6.47 -33.04 17.59
C LEU A 363 5.60 -32.54 16.42
N ILE A 364 6.11 -32.63 15.19
CA ILE A 364 5.51 -31.98 14.02
C ILE A 364 5.06 -32.98 12.95
N ASP A 365 4.11 -32.59 12.11
CA ASP A 365 3.83 -33.30 10.86
C ASP A 365 4.75 -32.77 9.75
N LYS A 366 5.66 -33.60 9.28
CA LYS A 366 6.62 -33.24 8.23
C LYS A 366 5.94 -32.95 6.88
N ASN A 367 4.79 -33.57 6.64
CA ASN A 367 4.05 -33.43 5.38
C ASN A 367 3.25 -32.14 5.31
N GLU A 368 3.10 -31.43 6.43
CA GLU A 368 2.43 -30.15 6.46
C GLU A 368 3.23 -29.10 5.65
N THR A 369 2.51 -28.34 4.81
CA THR A 369 3.11 -27.35 3.92
C THR A 369 3.38 -26.04 4.65
N TYR A 370 4.59 -25.51 4.51
CA TYR A 370 4.98 -24.25 5.10
C TYR A 370 5.08 -23.12 4.06
N GLU A 371 4.60 -21.92 4.38
CA GLU A 371 4.89 -20.71 3.61
C GLU A 371 5.74 -19.78 4.47
N SER A 372 7.03 -19.65 4.12
CA SER A 372 7.94 -18.75 4.84
C SER A 372 7.55 -17.30 4.56
N PRO A 373 7.37 -16.47 5.62
CA PRO A 373 7.10 -15.04 5.45
C PRO A 373 8.37 -14.24 5.16
N VAL A 374 9.56 -14.86 5.19
CA VAL A 374 10.82 -14.20 4.87
C VAL A 374 10.77 -13.72 3.42
N SER A 375 10.94 -12.42 3.23
CA SER A 375 10.85 -11.76 1.92
C SER A 375 9.51 -11.95 1.19
N ALA A 376 8.41 -12.24 1.90
CA ALA A 376 7.09 -12.39 1.29
C ALA A 376 6.51 -11.07 0.74
N ASN A 377 7.13 -9.93 1.07
CA ASN A 377 6.80 -8.61 0.53
C ASN A 377 7.30 -8.38 -0.91
N LEU A 378 8.11 -9.28 -1.47
CA LEU A 378 8.63 -9.17 -2.83
C LEU A 378 7.52 -9.33 -3.89
N PHE A 379 7.60 -8.53 -4.96
CA PHE A 379 6.78 -8.75 -6.14
C PHE A 379 7.29 -9.96 -6.94
N THR A 380 6.55 -11.07 -6.87
CA THR A 380 6.92 -12.32 -7.57
C THR A 380 5.96 -12.72 -8.70
N SER A 381 4.77 -12.13 -8.75
CA SER A 381 3.72 -12.51 -9.71
C SER A 381 3.84 -11.78 -11.05
N PHE A 382 4.56 -10.66 -11.09
CA PHE A 382 4.78 -9.85 -12.29
C PHE A 382 6.18 -9.25 -12.29
N SER A 383 6.68 -8.93 -13.49
CA SER A 383 7.94 -8.21 -13.65
C SER A 383 7.72 -6.71 -13.80
N GLU A 384 8.73 -5.90 -13.52
CA GLU A 384 8.72 -4.46 -13.80
C GLU A 384 8.34 -4.16 -15.26
N LYS A 385 8.88 -4.95 -16.21
CA LYS A 385 8.55 -4.82 -17.64
C LYS A 385 7.07 -5.05 -17.92
N THR A 386 6.48 -6.05 -17.26
CA THR A 386 5.04 -6.34 -17.37
C THR A 386 4.22 -5.14 -16.88
N VAL A 387 4.57 -4.56 -15.73
CA VAL A 387 3.89 -3.38 -15.16
C VAL A 387 3.90 -2.22 -16.14
N TRP A 388 5.08 -1.84 -16.67
CA TRP A 388 5.16 -0.73 -17.64
C TRP A 388 4.47 -1.02 -18.95
N THR A 389 4.50 -2.27 -19.44
CA THR A 389 3.77 -2.66 -20.64
C THR A 389 2.26 -2.43 -20.47
N VAL A 390 1.71 -2.82 -19.32
CA VAL A 390 0.30 -2.58 -18.99
C VAL A 390 0.01 -1.09 -18.87
N ILE A 391 0.85 -0.32 -18.18
CA ILE A 391 0.69 1.14 -18.02
C ILE A 391 0.69 1.84 -19.38
N PHE A 392 1.71 1.59 -20.23
CA PHE A 392 1.80 2.24 -21.54
C PHE A 392 0.65 1.83 -22.47
N SER A 393 0.26 0.55 -22.48
CA SER A 393 -0.88 0.08 -23.26
C SER A 393 -2.18 0.76 -22.82
N THR A 394 -2.37 0.90 -21.50
CA THR A 394 -3.54 1.57 -20.92
C THR A 394 -3.55 3.05 -21.30
N ILE A 395 -2.44 3.76 -21.11
CA ILE A 395 -2.34 5.19 -21.46
C ILE A 395 -2.55 5.41 -22.96
N PHE A 396 -1.96 4.57 -23.81
CA PHE A 396 -2.17 4.63 -25.26
C PHE A 396 -3.65 4.48 -25.62
N PHE A 397 -4.34 3.50 -25.01
CA PHE A 397 -5.77 3.33 -25.20
C PHE A 397 -6.57 4.56 -24.73
N LEU A 398 -6.24 5.13 -23.57
CA LEU A 398 -6.90 6.35 -23.07
C LEU A 398 -6.70 7.55 -24.02
N VAL A 399 -5.51 7.70 -24.59
CA VAL A 399 -5.22 8.74 -25.59
C VAL A 399 -6.08 8.52 -26.83
N LEU A 400 -6.12 7.29 -27.37
CA LEU A 400 -6.93 6.94 -28.53
C LEU A 400 -8.42 7.26 -28.30
N VAL A 401 -8.97 6.87 -27.15
CA VAL A 401 -10.35 7.16 -26.78
C VAL A 401 -10.60 8.67 -26.70
N ASN A 402 -9.68 9.45 -26.12
CA ASN A 402 -9.82 10.92 -26.02
C ASN A 402 -9.75 11.65 -27.36
N LEU A 403 -9.08 11.07 -28.36
CA LEU A 403 -9.03 11.57 -29.74
C LEU A 403 -10.31 11.23 -30.52
N ILE A 404 -10.85 10.03 -30.33
CA ILE A 404 -12.03 9.54 -31.08
C ILE A 404 -13.35 10.10 -30.52
N LEU A 405 -13.50 10.18 -29.20
CA LEU A 405 -14.75 10.58 -28.55
C LEU A 405 -15.36 11.91 -29.07
N PRO A 406 -14.59 13.00 -29.24
CA PRO A 406 -15.12 14.25 -29.78
C PRO A 406 -15.69 14.11 -31.20
N TYR A 407 -15.06 13.26 -32.03
CA TYR A 407 -15.51 13.02 -33.41
C TYR A 407 -16.85 12.28 -33.44
N ILE A 408 -17.01 11.25 -32.60
CA ILE A 408 -18.27 10.51 -32.44
C ILE A 408 -19.38 11.46 -31.95
N GLU A 409 -19.07 12.30 -30.96
CA GLU A 409 -20.02 13.24 -30.38
C GLU A 409 -20.50 14.28 -31.41
N LYS A 410 -19.57 14.80 -32.24
CA LYS A 410 -19.89 15.71 -33.35
C LYS A 410 -20.78 15.04 -34.39
N ARG A 411 -20.51 13.78 -34.76
CA ARG A 411 -21.30 13.02 -35.75
C ARG A 411 -22.72 12.73 -35.27
N ARG A 412 -22.92 12.48 -33.96
CA ARG A 412 -24.25 12.29 -33.36
C ARG A 412 -25.11 13.56 -33.31
N ARG A 413 -24.48 14.74 -33.32
CA ARG A 413 -25.17 16.04 -33.30
C ARG A 413 -25.55 16.55 -34.69
N LEU A 414 -25.06 15.95 -35.77
CA LEU A 414 -25.52 16.26 -37.13
C LEU A 414 -26.95 15.73 -37.31
N PRO A 415 -27.91 16.54 -37.80
CA PRO A 415 -29.27 16.07 -38.03
C PRO A 415 -29.24 14.92 -39.04
N ARG A 416 -29.97 13.82 -38.74
CA ARG A 416 -30.24 12.78 -39.73
C ARG A 416 -30.87 13.50 -40.93
N ARG A 417 -30.17 13.55 -42.07
CA ARG A 417 -30.72 14.07 -43.33
C ARG A 417 -32.10 13.41 -43.51
N CYS A 418 -33.13 14.24 -43.63
CA CYS A 418 -34.48 13.81 -43.94
C CYS A 418 -34.42 12.84 -45.12
N ALA A 419 -34.95 11.63 -44.94
CA ALA A 419 -35.24 10.75 -46.06
C ALA A 419 -36.23 11.49 -46.99
N PRO A 420 -36.07 11.40 -48.33
CA PRO A 420 -37.02 12.00 -49.24
C PRO A 420 -38.41 11.40 -48.96
N ARG A 421 -39.42 12.26 -48.82
CA ARG A 421 -40.82 11.83 -48.89
C ARG A 421 -41.01 11.28 -50.30
N ASN A 422 -41.30 9.99 -50.40
CA ASN A 422 -41.93 9.45 -51.59
C ASN A 422 -43.38 9.94 -51.55
N ASP A 423 -43.64 11.05 -52.24
CA ASP A 423 -45.00 11.40 -52.63
C ASP A 423 -45.31 10.55 -53.88
N SER A 424 -46.13 9.52 -53.68
CA SER A 424 -46.79 8.73 -54.73
C SER A 424 -48.24 8.54 -54.36
#